data_AF-A0A2R6I261-F1
#
_entry.id   AF-A0A2R6I261-F1
#
_cell.length_a   1.000
_cell.length_b   1.000
_cell.length_c   1.000
_cell.angle_alpha   90.00
_cell.angle_beta   90.00
_cell.angle_gamma   90.00
#
_symmetry.space_group_name_H-M   'P 1'
#
loop_
_entity.id
_entity.type
_entity.pdbx_description
1 polymer ?
#
loop_
_entity_poly.entity_id
_entity_poly.type
_entity_poly.pdbx_seq_one_letter_code
_entity_poly.pdbx_strand_id
1 'polypeptide(L)' 'MSESTLSPPRDTAPAPQSIYAWLACPSCGSREVVRGPRNADGTVEISCEACGLTGRYAL' A
#
# COMPACT_ATOMS: atom_id res chain seq x y z
N MET A 1 33.47 -32.71 9.70
CA MET A 1 32.50 -32.37 8.64
C MET A 1 32.07 -30.95 8.93
N SER A 2 32.52 -29.99 8.13
CA SER A 2 32.44 -28.56 8.44
C SER A 2 31.11 -27.99 7.98
N GLU A 3 30.28 -27.51 8.91
CA GLU A 3 29.07 -26.73 8.60
C GLU A 3 29.48 -25.34 8.10
N SER A 4 29.42 -25.17 6.78
CA SER A 4 29.53 -23.86 6.14
C SER A 4 28.32 -23.02 6.52
N THR A 5 28.52 -22.04 7.40
CA THR A 5 27.57 -20.97 7.71
C THR A 5 27.35 -20.11 6.46
N LEU A 6 26.38 -20.47 5.62
CA LEU A 6 25.89 -19.63 4.54
C LEU A 6 25.12 -18.45 5.16
N SER A 7 25.74 -17.28 5.16
CA SER A 7 25.04 -16.02 5.42
C SER A 7 24.01 -15.77 4.31
N PRO A 8 22.77 -15.35 4.62
CA PRO A 8 21.78 -15.08 3.58
C PRO A 8 22.20 -13.86 2.73
N PRO A 9 21.88 -13.83 1.42
CA PRO A 9 22.23 -12.72 0.54
C PRO A 9 21.50 -11.44 0.96
N ARG A 10 22.27 -10.34 1.04
CA ARG A 10 21.81 -8.97 1.34
C ARG A 10 21.11 -8.33 0.13
N ASP A 11 20.07 -8.97 -0.37
CA ASP A 11 19.17 -8.39 -1.39
C ASP A 11 17.71 -8.60 -1.00
N THR A 12 17.40 -8.31 0.27
CA THR A 12 16.02 -8.13 0.67
C THR A 12 15.61 -6.72 0.26
N ALA A 13 15.25 -6.54 -1.01
CA ALA A 13 14.33 -5.47 -1.36
C ALA A 13 13.21 -5.50 -0.31
N PRO A 14 12.86 -4.36 0.32
CA PRO A 14 11.91 -4.35 1.42
C PRO A 14 10.67 -5.12 0.95
N ALA A 15 10.32 -6.19 1.68
CA ALA A 15 9.12 -6.96 1.42
C ALA A 15 7.97 -5.94 1.22
N PRO A 16 7.13 -6.08 0.18
CA PRO A 16 6.10 -5.08 -0.10
C PRO A 16 5.31 -4.88 1.19
N GLN A 17 5.50 -3.72 1.82
CA GLN A 17 4.81 -3.39 3.05
C GLN A 17 3.34 -3.40 2.68
N SER A 18 2.65 -4.41 3.16
CA SER A 18 1.23 -4.58 2.89
C SER A 18 0.54 -3.31 3.33
N ILE A 19 -0.05 -2.63 2.36
CA ILE A 19 -0.61 -1.29 2.41
C ILE A 19 -1.88 -1.19 3.28
N TYR A 20 -2.07 -2.05 4.28
CA TYR A 20 -3.19 -1.95 5.23
C TYR A 20 -3.05 -0.74 6.16
N ALA A 21 -2.55 0.39 5.66
CA ALA A 21 -2.93 1.69 6.15
C ALA A 21 -4.43 1.82 5.89
N TRP A 22 -5.23 1.65 6.94
CA TRP A 22 -6.66 1.91 6.91
C TRP A 22 -6.87 3.38 6.52
N LEU A 23 -7.10 3.63 5.23
CA LEU A 23 -7.44 4.95 4.71
C LEU A 23 -8.84 5.29 5.21
N ALA A 24 -8.93 6.26 6.12
CA ALA A 24 -10.20 6.91 6.41
C ALA A 24 -10.47 7.95 5.31
N CYS A 25 -11.72 8.05 4.86
CA CYS A 25 -12.14 9.05 3.91
C CYS A 25 -11.93 10.43 4.53
N PRO A 26 -11.19 11.35 3.88
CA PRO A 26 -10.95 12.69 4.44
C PRO A 26 -12.21 13.56 4.48
N SER A 27 -13.25 13.20 3.72
CA SER A 27 -14.52 13.96 3.68
C SER A 27 -15.51 13.52 4.77
N CYS A 28 -15.78 12.21 4.89
CA CYS A 28 -16.79 11.70 5.81
C CYS A 28 -16.24 10.88 6.98
N GLY A 29 -14.93 10.61 7.03
CA GLY A 29 -14.31 9.78 8.06
C GLY A 29 -14.58 8.27 7.94
N SER A 30 -15.33 7.82 6.93
CA SER A 30 -15.61 6.40 6.72
C SER A 30 -14.35 5.60 6.40
N ARG A 31 -14.30 4.35 6.85
CA ARG A 31 -13.23 3.39 6.54
C ARG A 31 -13.52 2.56 5.29
N GLU A 32 -14.66 2.78 4.65
CA GLU A 32 -15.06 2.13 3.40
C GLU A 32 -14.42 2.84 2.21
N VAL A 33 -13.08 2.85 2.19
CA VAL A 33 -12.29 3.43 1.11
C VAL A 33 -11.65 2.31 0.32
N VAL A 34 -12.04 2.19 -0.95
CA VAL A 34 -11.47 1.25 -1.91
C VAL A 34 -10.28 1.92 -2.58
N ARG A 35 -9.14 1.23 -2.60
CA ARG A 35 -7.93 1.66 -3.28
C ARG A 35 -7.79 0.93 -4.61
N GLY A 36 -7.73 1.69 -5.69
CA GLY A 36 -7.47 1.20 -7.04
C GLY A 36 -6.00 0.83 -7.28
N PRO A 37 -5.66 0.40 -8.52
CA PRO A 37 -4.29 0.09 -8.89
C PRO A 37 -3.38 1.32 -8.79
N ARG A 38 -2.08 1.07 -8.61
CA ARG A 38 -1.06 2.13 -8.61
C ARG A 38 -0.70 2.51 -10.05
N ASN A 39 -0.76 3.80 -10.34
CA ASN A 39 -0.40 4.36 -11.63
C ASN A 39 1.14 4.43 -11.78
N ALA A 40 1.60 4.57 -13.03
CA ALA A 40 3.03 4.68 -13.35
C ALA A 40 3.71 5.91 -12.73
N ASP A 41 2.95 6.96 -12.46
CA ASP A 41 3.40 8.18 -11.76
C ASP A 41 3.46 8.01 -10.23
N GLY A 42 3.15 6.81 -9.72
CA GLY A 42 3.16 6.50 -8.31
C GLY A 42 1.89 6.92 -7.55
N THR A 43 0.90 7.53 -8.21
CA THR A 43 -0.39 7.87 -7.61
C THR A 43 -1.30 6.65 -7.51
N VAL A 44 -2.30 6.71 -6.62
CA VAL A 44 -3.39 5.74 -6.56
C VAL A 44 -4.73 6.45 -6.62
N GLU A 45 -5.69 5.83 -7.29
CA GLU A 45 -7.08 6.23 -7.19
C GLU A 45 -7.70 5.63 -5.93
N ILE A 46 -8.46 6.45 -5.20
CA ILE A 46 -9.29 5.99 -4.09
C ILE A 46 -10.73 6.41 -4.31
N SER A 47 -11.65 5.55 -3.89
CA SER A 47 -13.09 5.77 -3.90
C SER A 47 -13.65 5.46 -2.52
N CYS A 48 -14.50 6.34 -1.98
CA CYS A 48 -15.22 6.09 -0.75
C CYS A 48 -16.65 5.64 -1.07
N GLU A 49 -17.01 4.42 -0.68
CA GLU A 49 -18.35 3.86 -0.91
C GLU A 49 -19.43 4.58 -0.07
N ALA A 50 -19.05 5.15 1.07
CA ALA A 50 -20.00 5.80 1.98
C ALA A 50 -20.48 7.19 1.53
N CYS A 51 -19.60 7.98 0.92
CA CYS A 51 -19.93 9.36 0.51
C CYS A 51 -19.71 9.64 -0.98
N GLY A 52 -19.18 8.67 -1.75
CA GLY A 52 -18.90 8.81 -3.16
C GLY A 52 -17.66 9.66 -3.48
N LEU A 53 -16.85 10.04 -2.49
CA LEU A 53 -15.62 10.79 -2.74
C LEU A 53 -14.67 9.94 -3.58
N THR A 54 -14.23 10.48 -4.71
CA THR A 54 -13.21 9.89 -5.57
C THR A 54 -12.04 10.87 -5.73
N GLY A 55 -10.81 10.35 -5.76
CA GLY A 55 -9.64 11.20 -5.94
C GLY A 55 -8.34 10.42 -6.16
N ARG A 56 -7.31 11.15 -6.60
CA ARG A 56 -5.96 10.62 -6.80
C ARG A 56 -5.03 11.12 -5.72
N TYR A 57 -4.31 10.20 -5.10
CA TYR A 57 -3.42 10.49 -3.98
C TYR A 57 -2.04 9.92 -4.28
N ALA A 58 -1.02 10.75 -4.13
CA ALA A 58 0.36 10.28 -4.07
C ALA A 58 0.60 9.64 -2.70
N LEU A 59 1.17 8.43 -2.69
CA LEU A 59 1.51 7.67 -1.47
C LEU A 59 3.01 7.41 -1.41
#